data_AF-A0A1B6M1R8-F1
#
_entry.id   AF-A0A1B6M1R8-F1
#
_cell.length_a   1.000
_cell.length_b   1.000
_cell.length_c   1.000
_cell.angle_alpha   90.00
_cell.angle_beta   90.00
_cell.angle_gamma   90.00
#
_symmetry.space_group_name_H-M   'P 1'
#
loop_
_entity.id
_entity.type
_entity.pdbx_description
1 polymer ?
#
loop_
_entity_poly.entity_id
_entity_poly.type
_entity_poly.pdbx_seq_one_letter_code
_entity_poly.pdbx_strand_id
1 'polypeptide(L)'
;LTVKLEPALLAGLRCTQPQIRAKFFEILDGSMRRRLHDRLMYITSSQNWESMGQHFWLKQCIELILVTASSSCQIQLARESGVLPSLSSVIVLADPADRENFSVYSNMKTDEPAEIDAGLLDPTQDEMELDLEVKEIDEEANRRTTLNQLVVTQAKFLEEAKEVHTSHLLSAMTQLCHMDTQLAETVWLQLFPKLWAILSSRQQESLTGETMPFLVSGSHTGQKDIHPSAVAVFFEALSHCNPPVAVKSTVMSYLGKSHNLWHRMTLSLEKLAIEEAQQSQNKTRKDAAVECYDFEPDSTPQQSVMDHLAEMYVTLREEDMWCGLWQKHAKYRETSIALAYEQQGFFEQALGAYELALAKGRQEYVTNPAPLTLISEEKLWENQWIRCSKELNQWDHLLEYAKTKTHVNPYLILE
;
A
#
# COMPACT_ATOMS: atom_id res chain seq x y z
N LEU A 1 22.96 15.45 20.83
CA LEU A 1 23.74 15.74 19.60
C LEU A 1 23.14 15.03 18.38
N THR A 2 22.81 13.75 18.50
CA THR A 2 22.15 12.91 17.45
C THR A 2 20.82 13.48 16.92
N VAL A 3 19.96 14.03 17.80
CA VAL A 3 18.69 14.68 17.41
C VAL A 3 18.88 15.88 16.46
N LYS A 4 20.05 16.53 16.47
CA LYS A 4 20.36 17.64 15.54
C LYS A 4 20.88 17.15 14.19
N LEU A 5 21.36 15.91 14.10
CA LEU A 5 21.94 15.33 12.89
C LEU A 5 20.90 14.64 12.01
N GLU A 6 19.85 14.09 12.60
CA GLU A 6 18.80 13.36 11.86
C GLU A 6 18.07 14.23 10.81
N PRO A 7 17.62 15.47 11.10
CA PRO A 7 17.03 16.32 10.07
C PRO A 7 18.00 16.62 8.92
N ALA A 8 19.30 16.76 9.21
CA ALA A 8 20.33 16.99 8.21
C ALA A 8 20.59 15.73 7.36
N LEU A 9 20.58 14.55 7.97
CA LEU A 9 20.69 13.26 7.27
C LEU A 9 19.50 13.08 6.31
N LEU A 10 18.28 13.27 6.79
CA LEU A 10 17.06 13.17 5.97
C LEU A 10 17.05 14.25 4.87
N ALA A 11 17.55 15.45 5.13
CA ALA A 11 17.76 16.46 4.09
C ALA A 11 18.74 16.00 3.00
N GLY A 12 19.84 15.34 3.38
CA GLY A 12 20.78 14.72 2.45
C GLY A 12 20.14 13.62 1.58
N LEU A 13 19.25 12.81 2.15
CA LEU A 13 18.50 11.77 1.43
C LEU A 13 17.48 12.34 0.42
N ARG A 14 17.04 13.59 0.60
CA ARG A 14 16.19 14.31 -0.35
C ARG A 14 16.98 14.99 -1.48
N CYS A 15 18.31 14.98 -1.41
CA CYS A 15 19.12 15.69 -2.39
C CYS A 15 18.80 15.17 -3.80
N THR A 16 18.53 16.10 -4.73
CA THR A 16 18.24 15.77 -6.13
C THR A 16 19.45 15.14 -6.81
N GLN A 17 20.66 15.52 -6.41
CA GLN A 17 21.91 14.98 -6.93
C GLN A 17 22.13 13.54 -6.45
N PRO A 18 22.10 12.53 -7.34
CA PRO A 18 22.20 11.13 -6.95
C PRO A 18 23.49 10.79 -6.18
N GLN A 19 24.61 11.40 -6.57
CA GLN A 19 25.92 11.15 -5.96
C GLN A 19 25.99 11.59 -4.50
N ILE A 20 25.33 12.71 -4.15
CA ILE A 20 25.26 13.18 -2.76
C ILE A 20 24.31 12.30 -1.98
N ARG A 21 23.10 12.05 -2.53
CA ARG A 21 22.09 11.19 -1.90
C ARG A 21 22.65 9.80 -1.58
N ALA A 22 23.41 9.20 -2.49
CA ALA A 22 24.03 7.89 -2.29
C ALA A 22 24.97 7.85 -1.06
N LYS A 23 25.75 8.90 -0.82
CA LYS A 23 26.64 8.98 0.37
C LYS A 23 25.85 9.03 1.67
N PHE A 24 24.75 9.79 1.71
CA PHE A 24 23.85 9.82 2.86
C PHE A 24 23.12 8.50 3.06
N PHE A 25 22.73 7.86 1.95
CA PHE A 25 22.08 6.57 1.98
C PHE A 25 23.03 5.46 2.48
N GLU A 26 24.31 5.47 2.09
CA GLU A 26 25.31 4.51 2.56
C GLU A 26 25.46 4.55 4.09
N ILE A 27 25.46 5.75 4.69
CA ILE A 27 25.48 5.93 6.15
C ILE A 27 24.22 5.32 6.78
N LEU A 28 23.05 5.57 6.17
CA LEU A 28 21.78 5.04 6.66
C LEU A 28 21.74 3.50 6.53
N ASP A 29 22.11 2.95 5.38
CA ASP A 29 22.13 1.52 5.11
C ASP A 29 23.07 0.79 6.09
N GLY A 30 24.28 1.31 6.29
CA GLY A 30 25.27 0.77 7.22
C GLY A 30 24.88 0.83 8.70
N SER A 31 23.90 1.66 9.07
CA SER A 31 23.43 1.81 10.46
C SER A 31 22.52 0.67 10.94
N MET A 32 22.02 -0.18 10.04
CA MET A 32 21.12 -1.30 10.40
C MET A 32 21.52 -2.58 9.69
N ARG A 33 20.99 -3.70 10.19
CA ARG A 33 21.19 -5.00 9.58
C ARG A 33 20.50 -5.09 8.23
N ARG A 34 21.16 -5.73 7.27
CA ARG A 34 20.65 -5.97 5.91
C ARG A 34 19.67 -7.15 5.90
N ARG A 35 18.59 -7.06 6.68
CA ARG A 35 17.49 -8.03 6.76
C ARG A 35 16.17 -7.32 6.50
N LEU A 36 15.32 -7.89 5.65
CA LEU A 36 14.04 -7.29 5.25
C LEU A 36 13.18 -6.86 6.45
N HIS A 37 12.97 -7.77 7.40
CA HIS A 37 12.17 -7.48 8.60
C HIS A 37 12.75 -6.33 9.43
N ASP A 38 14.07 -6.28 9.61
CA ASP A 38 14.73 -5.23 10.39
C ASP A 38 14.59 -3.85 9.70
N ARG A 39 14.64 -3.81 8.37
CA ARG A 39 14.39 -2.58 7.59
C ARG A 39 12.93 -2.13 7.67
N LEU A 40 11.98 -3.04 7.57
CA LEU A 40 10.55 -2.73 7.70
C LEU A 40 10.23 -2.22 9.11
N MET A 41 10.74 -2.88 10.15
CA MET A 41 10.60 -2.41 11.53
C MET A 41 11.23 -1.04 11.72
N TYR A 42 12.42 -0.79 11.15
CA TYR A 42 13.02 0.54 11.23
C TYR A 42 12.12 1.63 10.61
N ILE A 43 11.55 1.37 9.43
CA ILE A 43 10.65 2.30 8.73
C ILE A 43 9.43 2.63 9.59
N THR A 44 8.83 1.65 10.27
CA THR A 44 7.56 1.82 11.00
C THR A 44 7.73 2.20 12.47
N SER A 45 8.75 1.69 13.18
CA SER A 45 8.88 1.87 14.63
C SER A 45 9.99 2.82 15.07
N SER A 46 11.03 2.98 14.25
CA SER A 46 12.25 3.70 14.67
C SER A 46 12.42 5.06 14.00
N GLN A 47 12.09 5.17 12.71
CA GLN A 47 12.31 6.38 11.94
C GLN A 47 11.17 7.38 12.09
N ASN A 48 11.49 8.61 12.50
CA ASN A 48 10.56 9.74 12.39
C ASN A 48 10.69 10.40 11.01
N TRP A 49 9.64 10.32 10.19
CA TRP A 49 9.63 10.89 8.84
C TRP A 49 9.26 12.36 8.77
N GLU A 50 8.96 13.02 9.90
CA GLU A 50 8.55 14.43 9.95
C GLU A 50 9.53 15.38 9.23
N SER A 51 10.83 15.18 9.43
CA SER A 51 11.87 16.03 8.81
C SER A 51 12.00 15.85 7.29
N MET A 52 11.37 14.82 6.70
CA MET A 52 11.24 14.72 5.24
C MET A 52 10.32 15.80 4.67
N GLY A 53 9.46 16.42 5.50
CA GLY A 53 8.58 17.52 5.10
C GLY A 53 7.66 17.10 3.97
N GLN A 54 7.66 17.86 2.87
CA GLN A 54 6.80 17.59 1.70
C GLN A 54 7.31 16.46 0.77
N HIS A 55 8.47 15.87 1.06
CA HIS A 55 9.07 14.85 0.18
C HIS A 55 8.42 13.48 0.37
N PHE A 56 8.08 12.80 -0.73
CA PHE A 56 7.48 11.46 -0.70
C PHE A 56 8.47 10.42 -0.15
N TRP A 57 8.45 10.20 1.17
CA TRP A 57 9.46 9.42 1.91
C TRP A 57 9.45 7.93 1.58
N LEU A 58 8.37 7.43 0.95
CA LEU A 58 8.33 6.07 0.42
C LEU A 58 9.45 5.80 -0.60
N LYS A 59 9.98 6.82 -1.26
CA LYS A 59 11.17 6.69 -2.13
C LYS A 59 12.37 6.11 -1.36
N GLN A 60 12.60 6.60 -0.15
CA GLN A 60 13.67 6.11 0.72
C GLN A 60 13.34 4.74 1.31
N CYS A 61 12.08 4.45 1.61
CA CYS A 61 11.66 3.13 2.06
C CYS A 61 11.89 2.06 0.99
N ILE A 62 11.59 2.36 -0.28
CA ILE A 62 11.85 1.47 -1.41
C ILE A 62 13.35 1.15 -1.47
N GLU A 63 14.21 2.17 -1.44
CA GLU A 63 15.67 1.98 -1.48
C GLU A 63 16.18 1.13 -0.30
N LEU A 64 15.75 1.42 0.92
CA LEU A 64 16.10 0.65 2.12
C LEU A 64 15.73 -0.83 2.01
N ILE A 65 14.58 -1.13 1.40
CA ILE A 65 14.11 -2.50 1.25
C ILE A 65 14.84 -3.22 0.11
N LEU A 66 14.95 -2.59 -1.05
CA LEU A 66 15.54 -3.21 -2.24
C LEU A 66 17.01 -3.59 -2.03
N VAL A 67 17.74 -2.82 -1.21
CA VAL A 67 19.12 -3.15 -0.85
C VAL A 67 19.21 -4.48 -0.10
N THR A 68 18.15 -4.94 0.58
CA THR A 68 18.15 -6.25 1.25
C THR A 68 18.06 -7.45 0.30
N ALA A 69 17.76 -7.22 -0.99
CA ALA A 69 17.68 -8.29 -1.98
C ALA A 69 19.06 -8.92 -2.26
N SER A 70 19.04 -10.18 -2.69
CA SER A 70 20.25 -10.89 -3.12
C SER A 70 20.82 -10.26 -4.39
N SER A 71 22.09 -9.84 -4.36
CA SER A 71 22.74 -9.13 -5.45
C SER A 71 23.25 -10.04 -6.58
N SER A 72 23.53 -11.31 -6.28
CA SER A 72 24.20 -12.24 -7.20
C SER A 72 23.24 -13.07 -8.06
N CYS A 73 21.93 -12.89 -7.92
CA CYS A 73 20.97 -13.65 -8.71
C CYS A 73 20.90 -13.09 -10.14
N GLN A 74 21.09 -13.95 -11.14
CA GLN A 74 20.89 -13.61 -12.55
C GLN A 74 19.40 -13.44 -12.83
N ILE A 75 19.03 -12.35 -13.50
CA ILE A 75 17.63 -12.06 -13.82
C ILE A 75 17.20 -12.92 -15.00
N GLN A 76 16.03 -13.52 -14.86
CA GLN A 76 15.34 -14.24 -15.93
C GLN A 76 13.95 -13.64 -16.14
N LEU A 77 13.45 -13.74 -17.37
CA LEU A 77 12.10 -13.34 -17.70
C LEU A 77 11.10 -14.23 -16.95
N ALA A 78 10.07 -13.62 -16.37
CA ALA A 78 9.03 -14.35 -15.64
C ALA A 78 8.17 -15.26 -16.54
N ARG A 79 8.18 -15.02 -17.86
CA ARG A 79 7.49 -15.83 -18.88
C ARG A 79 8.37 -15.96 -20.11
N GLU A 80 8.35 -17.12 -20.74
CA GLU A 80 9.05 -17.40 -22.01
C GLU A 80 8.30 -16.85 -23.24
N SER A 81 7.10 -16.29 -23.05
CA SER A 81 6.31 -15.70 -24.13
C SER A 81 6.93 -14.41 -24.64
N GLY A 82 7.15 -14.30 -25.95
CA GLY A 82 7.71 -13.11 -26.59
C GLY A 82 9.24 -13.08 -26.66
N VAL A 83 9.91 -14.20 -26.36
CA VAL A 83 11.35 -14.37 -26.57
C VAL A 83 11.62 -14.65 -28.04
N LEU A 84 12.65 -14.01 -28.60
CA LEU A 84 13.12 -14.33 -29.96
C LEU A 84 13.68 -15.76 -30.00
N PRO A 85 13.47 -16.52 -31.09
CA PRO A 85 14.04 -17.86 -31.21
C PRO A 85 15.56 -17.82 -31.02
N SER A 86 16.10 -18.81 -30.29
CA SER A 86 17.56 -18.94 -30.16
C SER A 86 18.19 -19.18 -31.54
N LEU A 87 19.46 -18.84 -31.72
CA LEU A 87 20.18 -19.14 -32.96
C LEU A 87 20.16 -20.67 -33.27
N SER A 88 20.21 -21.48 -32.22
CA SER A 88 20.08 -22.94 -32.28
C SER A 88 18.70 -23.45 -32.68
N SER A 89 17.66 -22.61 -32.70
CA SER A 89 16.32 -23.03 -33.15
C SER A 89 16.29 -23.41 -34.63
N VAL A 90 17.19 -22.84 -35.45
CA VAL A 90 17.33 -23.16 -36.88
C VAL A 90 17.81 -24.60 -37.08
N ILE A 91 18.50 -25.19 -36.10
CA ILE A 91 18.93 -26.59 -36.13
C ILE A 91 17.72 -27.54 -36.23
N VAL A 92 16.60 -27.17 -35.61
CA VAL A 92 15.36 -27.96 -35.69
C VAL A 92 14.74 -27.90 -37.10
N LEU A 93 15.06 -26.89 -37.90
CA LEU A 93 14.60 -26.78 -39.28
C LEU A 93 15.48 -27.56 -40.27
N ALA A 94 16.65 -28.04 -39.84
CA ALA A 94 17.54 -28.84 -40.67
C ALA A 94 17.00 -30.27 -40.87
N ASP A 95 17.39 -30.89 -41.99
CA ASP A 95 17.06 -32.28 -42.30
C ASP A 95 17.61 -33.24 -41.23
N PRO A 96 16.96 -34.39 -40.99
CA PRO A 96 17.33 -35.31 -39.91
C PRO A 96 18.79 -35.77 -39.93
N ALA A 97 19.39 -35.88 -41.12
CA ALA A 97 20.79 -36.26 -41.30
C ALA A 97 21.78 -35.14 -40.89
N ASP A 98 21.39 -33.88 -41.04
CA ASP A 98 22.26 -32.72 -40.73
C ASP A 98 22.08 -32.23 -39.30
N ARG A 99 20.97 -32.58 -38.64
CA ARG A 99 20.71 -32.23 -37.23
C ARG A 99 21.79 -32.73 -36.28
N GLU A 100 22.33 -33.93 -36.49
CA GLU A 100 23.41 -34.47 -35.66
C GLU A 100 24.68 -33.64 -35.81
N ASN A 101 25.02 -33.22 -37.03
CA ASN A 101 26.19 -32.38 -37.32
C ASN A 101 26.08 -31.00 -36.65
N PHE A 102 24.90 -30.39 -36.65
CA PHE A 102 24.68 -29.09 -36.01
C PHE A 102 24.58 -29.15 -34.48
N SER A 103 24.10 -30.26 -33.90
CA SER A 103 23.96 -30.39 -32.44
C SER A 103 25.30 -30.36 -31.69
N VAL A 104 26.39 -30.79 -32.33
CA VAL A 104 27.76 -30.71 -31.80
C VAL A 104 28.16 -29.25 -31.53
N TYR A 105 27.76 -28.31 -32.39
CA TYR A 105 28.08 -26.89 -32.26
C TYR A 105 27.22 -26.15 -31.21
N SER A 106 26.10 -26.73 -30.78
CA SER A 106 25.25 -26.14 -29.74
C SER A 106 25.82 -26.26 -28.32
N ASN A 107 26.80 -27.16 -28.12
CA ASN A 107 27.38 -27.50 -26.81
C ASN A 107 28.85 -27.08 -26.66
N MET A 108 29.45 -26.38 -27.64
CA MET A 108 30.79 -25.83 -27.47
C MET A 108 30.75 -24.74 -26.40
N LYS A 109 31.05 -25.12 -25.15
CA LYS A 109 31.70 -24.21 -24.21
C LYS A 109 32.87 -23.59 -24.96
N THR A 110 32.89 -22.27 -25.01
CA THR A 110 34.02 -21.47 -25.48
C THR A 110 35.27 -21.89 -24.71
N ASP A 111 36.01 -22.85 -25.24
CA ASP A 111 37.40 -23.05 -24.84
C ASP A 111 38.19 -21.79 -25.21
N GLU A 112 39.16 -21.49 -24.35
CA GLU A 112 39.81 -20.20 -24.16
C GLU A 112 40.21 -19.47 -25.47
N PRO A 113 40.12 -18.12 -25.50
CA PRO A 113 40.74 -17.37 -26.58
C PRO A 113 42.25 -17.58 -26.51
N ALA A 114 42.83 -18.13 -27.57
CA ALA A 114 44.21 -17.79 -27.89
C ALA A 114 44.26 -16.25 -28.04
N GLU A 115 44.87 -15.58 -27.06
CA GLU A 115 45.33 -14.21 -27.22
C GLU A 115 46.19 -14.17 -28.48
N ILE A 116 45.86 -13.35 -29.50
CA ILE A 116 46.84 -12.76 -30.41
C ILE A 116 46.23 -11.54 -31.14
N ASP A 117 46.91 -10.42 -30.88
CA ASP A 117 47.26 -9.25 -31.69
C ASP A 117 46.20 -8.55 -32.56
N ALA A 118 45.84 -7.34 -32.11
CA ALA A 118 45.06 -6.34 -32.84
C ALA A 118 45.84 -5.66 -34.00
N GLY A 119 46.89 -6.31 -34.52
CA GLY A 119 47.78 -5.79 -35.56
C GLY A 119 47.35 -6.10 -37.01
N LEU A 120 46.36 -6.97 -37.22
CA LEU A 120 45.95 -7.42 -38.57
C LEU A 120 44.96 -6.48 -39.29
N LEU A 121 44.74 -5.27 -38.79
CA LEU A 121 43.85 -4.25 -39.37
C LEU A 121 44.60 -3.07 -40.01
N ASP A 122 45.86 -3.24 -40.41
CA ASP A 122 46.57 -2.25 -41.23
C ASP A 122 46.42 -2.59 -42.73
N PRO A 123 45.63 -1.84 -43.52
CA PRO A 123 45.36 -2.15 -44.92
C PRO A 123 46.49 -1.72 -45.87
N THR A 124 47.68 -1.37 -45.36
CA THR A 124 48.71 -0.67 -46.14
C THR A 124 49.94 -1.47 -46.56
N GLN A 125 49.99 -2.80 -46.33
CA GLN A 125 51.21 -3.57 -46.62
C GLN A 125 51.17 -4.66 -47.71
N ASP A 126 50.07 -4.88 -48.41
CA ASP A 126 50.02 -5.90 -49.48
C ASP A 126 49.89 -5.29 -50.88
N GLU A 127 50.91 -4.56 -51.32
CA GLU A 127 51.21 -4.37 -52.75
C GLU A 127 52.61 -4.92 -53.07
N MET A 128 52.70 -6.22 -53.34
CA MET A 128 53.67 -6.75 -54.31
C MET A 128 53.21 -8.09 -54.90
N GLU A 129 52.98 -8.05 -56.21
CA GLU A 129 52.80 -9.13 -57.20
C GLU A 129 53.71 -10.36 -56.96
N LEU A 130 53.48 -11.58 -57.49
CA LEU A 130 52.41 -12.27 -58.21
C LEU A 130 53.09 -13.61 -58.55
N ASP A 131 52.80 -14.69 -57.82
CA ASP A 131 53.05 -16.04 -58.32
C ASP A 131 51.69 -16.72 -58.47
N LEU A 132 51.36 -17.00 -59.73
CA LEU A 132 50.12 -17.60 -60.20
C LEU A 132 50.23 -19.11 -60.04
N GLU A 133 49.75 -19.61 -58.91
CA GLU A 133 49.07 -20.91 -58.71
C GLU A 133 48.96 -21.12 -57.18
N VAL A 134 47.76 -21.43 -56.68
CA VAL A 134 47.40 -21.60 -55.24
C VAL A 134 46.99 -20.31 -54.45
N LYS A 135 46.15 -19.41 -55.01
CA LYS A 135 45.51 -18.33 -54.21
C LYS A 135 44.01 -18.50 -53.92
N GLU A 136 43.28 -19.31 -54.68
CA GLU A 136 41.83 -19.47 -54.43
C GLU A 136 41.51 -20.25 -53.15
N ILE A 137 42.38 -21.18 -52.75
CA ILE A 137 42.19 -21.99 -51.53
C ILE A 137 42.45 -21.15 -50.27
N ASP A 138 43.39 -20.19 -50.35
CA ASP A 138 43.82 -19.38 -49.21
C ASP A 138 42.81 -18.27 -48.89
N GLU A 139 42.20 -17.63 -49.90
CA GLU A 139 41.12 -16.66 -49.67
C GLU A 139 39.88 -17.30 -49.05
N GLU A 140 39.49 -18.51 -49.47
CA GLU A 140 38.31 -19.18 -48.92
C GLU A 140 38.55 -19.67 -47.49
N ALA A 141 39.76 -20.18 -47.20
CA ALA A 141 40.20 -20.49 -45.85
C ALA A 141 40.23 -19.25 -44.96
N ASN A 142 40.71 -18.12 -45.48
CA ASN A 142 40.79 -16.86 -44.74
C ASN A 142 39.39 -16.31 -44.44
N ARG A 143 38.47 -16.31 -45.43
CA ARG A 143 37.04 -15.92 -45.23
C ARG A 143 36.34 -16.79 -44.20
N ARG A 144 36.57 -18.11 -44.21
CA ARG A 144 36.02 -19.04 -43.19
C ARG A 144 36.57 -18.73 -41.81
N THR A 145 37.85 -18.39 -41.71
CA THR A 145 38.51 -18.02 -40.45
C THR A 145 37.94 -16.71 -39.91
N THR A 146 37.78 -15.67 -40.75
CA THR A 146 37.14 -14.40 -40.37
C THR A 146 35.68 -14.60 -39.94
N LEU A 147 34.91 -15.43 -40.64
CA LEU A 147 33.53 -15.73 -40.27
C LEU A 147 33.45 -16.44 -38.90
N ASN A 148 34.33 -17.42 -38.66
CA ASN A 148 34.41 -18.11 -37.37
C ASN A 148 34.79 -17.14 -36.24
N GLN A 149 35.73 -16.23 -36.48
CA GLN A 149 36.09 -15.18 -35.50
C GLN A 149 34.90 -14.27 -35.19
N LEU A 150 34.13 -13.86 -36.20
CA LEU A 150 32.92 -13.05 -36.02
C LEU A 150 31.87 -13.78 -35.18
N VAL A 151 31.63 -15.07 -35.47
CA VAL A 151 30.68 -15.91 -34.72
C VAL A 151 31.12 -16.07 -33.26
N VAL A 152 32.39 -16.34 -33.01
CA VAL A 152 32.94 -16.45 -31.64
C VAL A 152 32.81 -15.12 -30.89
N THR A 153 33.10 -14.01 -31.55
CA THR A 153 32.98 -12.66 -30.95
C THR A 153 31.52 -12.35 -30.59
N GLN A 154 30.59 -12.65 -31.51
CA GLN A 154 29.16 -12.47 -31.27
C GLN A 154 28.65 -13.38 -30.15
N ALA A 155 29.11 -14.63 -30.07
CA ALA A 155 28.74 -15.55 -29.00
C ALA A 155 29.20 -15.04 -27.62
N LYS A 156 30.45 -14.56 -27.52
CA LYS A 156 30.98 -13.95 -26.29
C LYS A 156 30.18 -12.72 -25.86
N PHE A 157 29.89 -11.81 -26.80
CA PHE A 157 29.05 -10.64 -26.54
C PHE A 157 27.67 -11.03 -26.01
N LEU A 158 27.04 -12.08 -26.57
CA LEU A 158 25.73 -12.55 -26.13
C LEU A 158 25.77 -13.15 -24.72
N GLU A 159 26.82 -13.89 -24.36
CA GLU A 159 26.98 -14.39 -23.00
C GLU A 159 27.20 -13.24 -22.00
N GLU A 160 28.06 -12.27 -22.33
CA GLU A 160 28.26 -11.07 -21.49
C GLU A 160 26.97 -10.25 -21.33
N ALA A 161 26.22 -10.04 -22.43
CA ALA A 161 24.96 -9.30 -22.40
C ALA A 161 23.86 -10.01 -21.59
N LYS A 162 23.96 -11.33 -21.42
CA LYS A 162 23.05 -12.15 -20.61
C LYS A 162 23.34 -12.06 -19.12
N GLU A 163 24.51 -11.58 -18.71
CA GLU A 163 24.91 -11.43 -17.29
C GLU A 163 24.27 -10.22 -16.60
N VAL A 164 22.94 -10.09 -16.72
CA VAL A 164 22.19 -9.05 -16.01
C VAL A 164 21.88 -9.53 -14.60
N HIS A 165 22.57 -8.93 -13.63
CA HIS A 165 22.40 -9.21 -12.21
C HIS A 165 21.29 -8.38 -11.58
N THR A 166 20.65 -8.95 -10.56
CA THR A 166 19.54 -8.32 -9.82
C THR A 166 19.92 -6.96 -9.25
N SER A 167 21.16 -6.79 -8.78
CA SER A 167 21.67 -5.53 -8.24
C SER A 167 21.57 -4.36 -9.21
N HIS A 168 21.91 -4.56 -10.49
CA HIS A 168 21.90 -3.50 -11.51
C HIS A 168 20.47 -3.01 -11.78
N LEU A 169 19.52 -3.95 -11.92
CA LEU A 169 18.11 -3.62 -12.14
C LEU A 169 17.52 -2.87 -10.94
N LEU A 170 17.74 -3.38 -9.72
CA LEU A 170 17.19 -2.75 -8.52
C LEU A 170 17.78 -1.37 -8.25
N SER A 171 19.08 -1.19 -8.50
CA SER A 171 19.73 0.12 -8.40
C SER A 171 19.12 1.11 -9.39
N ALA A 172 18.98 0.72 -10.66
CA ALA A 172 18.33 1.56 -11.68
C ALA A 172 16.88 1.90 -11.32
N MET A 173 16.09 0.89 -10.90
CA MET A 173 14.69 1.08 -10.47
C MET A 173 14.58 2.04 -9.30
N THR A 174 15.50 1.95 -8.33
CA THR A 174 15.57 2.87 -7.19
C THR A 174 15.78 4.32 -7.66
N GLN A 175 16.73 4.54 -8.57
CA GLN A 175 16.98 5.90 -9.08
C GLN A 175 15.77 6.43 -9.85
N LEU A 176 15.08 5.59 -10.62
CA LEU A 176 13.84 5.96 -11.30
C LEU A 176 12.73 6.34 -10.30
N CYS A 177 12.57 5.59 -9.20
CA CYS A 177 11.62 5.92 -8.13
C CYS A 177 11.96 7.27 -7.46
N HIS A 178 13.24 7.61 -7.32
CA HIS A 178 13.63 8.91 -6.79
C HIS A 178 13.22 10.06 -7.73
N MET A 179 13.32 9.85 -9.05
CA MET A 179 12.94 10.83 -10.06
C MET A 179 11.43 10.98 -10.22
N ASP A 180 10.68 9.88 -10.26
CA ASP A 180 9.24 9.87 -10.49
C ASP A 180 8.47 9.33 -9.27
N THR A 181 7.63 10.18 -8.70
CA THR A 181 6.79 9.85 -7.55
C THR A 181 5.66 8.88 -7.90
N GLN A 182 5.08 8.94 -9.10
CA GLN A 182 4.02 8.01 -9.51
C GLN A 182 4.56 6.60 -9.71
N LEU A 183 5.78 6.49 -10.26
CA LEU A 183 6.48 5.22 -10.33
C LEU A 183 6.76 4.67 -8.93
N ALA A 184 7.26 5.51 -8.00
CA ALA A 184 7.52 5.08 -6.62
C ALA A 184 6.25 4.57 -5.92
N GLU A 185 5.12 5.27 -6.10
CA GLU A 185 3.80 4.82 -5.63
C GLU A 185 3.45 3.44 -6.20
N THR A 186 3.49 3.28 -7.52
CA THR A 186 3.15 2.01 -8.19
C THR A 186 4.05 0.86 -7.72
N VAL A 187 5.36 1.12 -7.61
CA VAL A 187 6.34 0.14 -7.13
C VAL A 187 6.01 -0.26 -5.70
N TRP A 188 5.71 0.70 -4.81
CA TRP A 188 5.35 0.39 -3.42
C TRP A 188 4.10 -0.49 -3.33
N LEU A 189 3.03 -0.12 -4.05
CA LEU A 189 1.76 -0.85 -4.04
C LEU A 189 1.91 -2.30 -4.51
N GLN A 190 2.79 -2.57 -5.47
CA GLN A 190 3.04 -3.92 -5.98
C GLN A 190 4.05 -4.70 -5.15
N LEU A 191 5.04 -4.01 -4.57
CA LEU A 191 6.14 -4.63 -3.85
C LEU A 191 5.73 -5.03 -2.42
N PHE A 192 5.11 -4.12 -1.68
CA PHE A 192 4.86 -4.31 -0.25
C PHE A 192 3.98 -5.54 0.08
N PRO A 193 2.87 -5.83 -0.63
CA PRO A 193 2.09 -7.05 -0.39
C PRO A 193 2.89 -8.34 -0.63
N LYS A 194 3.80 -8.33 -1.60
CA LYS A 194 4.70 -9.46 -1.88
C LYS A 194 5.73 -9.63 -0.78
N LEU A 195 6.29 -8.53 -0.27
CA LEU A 195 7.20 -8.56 0.87
C LEU A 195 6.52 -9.09 2.13
N TRP A 196 5.29 -8.67 2.37
CA TRP A 196 4.48 -9.15 3.48
C TRP A 196 4.29 -10.68 3.47
N ALA A 197 4.04 -11.26 2.29
CA ALA A 197 3.89 -12.70 2.11
C ALA A 197 5.19 -13.50 2.35
N ILE A 198 6.36 -12.86 2.28
CA ILE A 198 7.66 -13.49 2.58
C ILE A 198 7.91 -13.58 4.09
N LEU A 199 7.32 -12.68 4.89
CA LEU A 199 7.53 -12.62 6.33
C LEU A 199 6.87 -13.82 7.04
N SER A 200 7.52 -14.31 8.10
CA SER A 200 6.92 -15.32 8.99
C SER A 200 5.75 -14.73 9.79
N SER A 201 4.84 -15.57 10.28
CA SER A 201 3.69 -15.13 11.08
C SER A 201 4.08 -14.29 12.30
N ARG A 202 5.17 -14.66 12.99
CA ARG A 202 5.70 -13.88 14.12
C ARG A 202 6.19 -12.49 13.71
N GLN A 203 6.82 -12.39 12.54
CA GLN A 203 7.29 -11.11 11.99
C GLN A 203 6.12 -10.23 11.54
N GLN A 204 5.10 -10.83 10.92
CA GLN A 204 3.86 -10.16 10.55
C GLN A 204 3.15 -9.60 11.78
N GLU A 205 3.04 -10.38 12.86
CA GLU A 205 2.42 -9.94 14.12
C GLU A 205 3.20 -8.78 14.76
N SER A 206 4.53 -8.89 14.84
CA SER A 206 5.39 -7.82 15.36
C SER A 206 5.27 -6.54 14.52
N LEU A 207 5.28 -6.64 13.19
CA LEU A 207 5.17 -5.49 12.30
C LEU A 207 3.76 -4.87 12.37
N THR A 208 2.71 -5.69 12.50
CA THR A 208 1.33 -5.21 12.71
C THR A 208 1.20 -4.38 13.97
N GLY A 209 1.86 -4.80 15.06
CA GLY A 209 1.89 -4.08 16.33
C GLY A 209 2.43 -2.66 16.20
N GLU A 210 3.45 -2.46 15.36
CA GLU A 210 4.07 -1.14 15.13
C GLU A 210 3.41 -0.34 13.99
N THR A 211 2.72 -1.00 13.08
CA THR A 211 2.10 -0.35 11.92
C THR A 211 0.96 0.57 12.31
N MET A 212 0.13 0.21 13.30
CA MET A 212 -0.99 1.07 13.73
C MET A 212 -0.52 2.36 14.43
N PRO A 213 0.39 2.32 15.44
CA PRO A 213 0.97 3.53 16.02
C PRO A 213 1.67 4.41 14.98
N PHE A 214 2.35 3.79 14.01
CA PHE A 214 2.99 4.49 12.90
C PHE A 214 1.99 5.31 12.08
N LEU A 215 0.92 4.68 11.57
CA LEU A 215 -0.06 5.35 10.73
C LEU A 215 -0.77 6.52 11.44
N VAL A 216 -1.01 6.39 12.75
CA VAL A 216 -1.70 7.43 13.56
C VAL A 216 -0.74 8.54 14.00
N SER A 217 0.56 8.40 13.74
CA SER A 217 1.57 9.36 14.15
C SER A 217 1.35 10.74 13.51
N GLY A 218 1.50 11.79 14.33
CA GLY A 218 1.46 13.18 13.88
C GLY A 218 2.57 13.55 12.89
N SER A 219 3.61 12.72 12.75
CA SER A 219 4.73 12.93 11.81
C SER A 219 4.28 13.03 10.35
N HIS A 220 3.13 12.46 10.01
CA HIS A 220 2.59 12.44 8.65
C HIS A 220 1.66 13.60 8.30
N THR A 221 1.30 14.44 9.29
CA THR A 221 0.34 15.53 9.10
C THR A 221 0.79 16.55 8.04
N GLY A 222 2.09 16.79 7.92
CA GLY A 222 2.66 17.69 6.91
C GLY A 222 2.52 17.22 5.46
N GLN A 223 2.10 15.96 5.24
CA GLN A 223 1.99 15.37 3.90
C GLN A 223 0.58 15.01 3.46
N LYS A 224 -0.42 15.22 4.32
CA LYS A 224 -1.80 14.80 4.04
C LYS A 224 -2.38 15.43 2.76
N ASP A 225 -1.95 16.64 2.42
CA ASP A 225 -2.44 17.41 1.27
C ASP A 225 -1.55 17.26 0.02
N ILE A 226 -0.54 16.38 0.07
CA ILE A 226 0.38 16.13 -1.03
C ILE A 226 -0.07 14.88 -1.76
N HIS A 227 -0.19 14.97 -3.08
CA HIS A 227 -0.60 13.85 -3.92
C HIS A 227 0.56 13.33 -4.78
N PRO A 228 0.86 12.01 -4.76
CA PRO A 228 0.28 10.99 -3.88
C PRO A 228 0.74 11.14 -2.41
N SER A 229 -0.16 10.84 -1.47
CA SER A 229 0.13 10.90 -0.03
C SER A 229 0.83 9.62 0.40
N ALA A 230 1.98 9.74 1.05
CA ALA A 230 2.78 8.57 1.44
C ALA A 230 2.02 7.63 2.40
N VAL A 231 1.25 8.19 3.35
CA VAL A 231 0.39 7.39 4.24
C VAL A 231 -0.77 6.74 3.48
N ALA A 232 -1.37 7.45 2.52
CA ALA A 232 -2.42 6.89 1.68
C ALA A 232 -1.95 5.64 0.95
N VAL A 233 -0.79 5.76 0.28
CA VAL A 233 -0.16 4.69 -0.49
C VAL A 233 0.31 3.55 0.42
N PHE A 234 0.84 3.87 1.60
CA PHE A 234 1.23 2.86 2.59
C PHE A 234 0.00 2.06 3.06
N PHE A 235 -1.08 2.74 3.42
CA PHE A 235 -2.32 2.09 3.86
C PHE A 235 -2.97 1.28 2.73
N GLU A 236 -2.95 1.78 1.51
CA GLU A 236 -3.41 1.05 0.34
C GLU A 236 -2.64 -0.25 0.15
N ALA A 237 -1.32 -0.21 0.24
CA ALA A 237 -0.50 -1.41 0.17
C ALA A 237 -0.85 -2.43 1.27
N LEU A 238 -1.10 -1.98 2.51
CA LEU A 238 -1.54 -2.85 3.61
C LEU A 238 -2.86 -3.56 3.30
N SER A 239 -3.80 -2.89 2.64
CA SER A 239 -5.10 -3.49 2.30
C SER A 239 -5.01 -4.60 1.24
N HIS A 240 -3.90 -4.67 0.50
CA HIS A 240 -3.63 -5.72 -0.48
C HIS A 240 -2.83 -6.90 0.09
N CYS A 241 -2.40 -6.82 1.35
CA CYS A 241 -1.65 -7.88 2.01
C CYS A 241 -2.48 -9.15 2.24
N ASN A 242 -1.83 -10.31 2.07
CA ASN A 242 -2.37 -11.61 2.44
C ASN A 242 -1.33 -12.36 3.29
N PRO A 243 -1.61 -12.72 4.56
CA PRO A 243 -2.87 -12.51 5.29
C PRO A 243 -3.20 -11.02 5.51
N PRO A 244 -4.49 -10.66 5.65
CA PRO A 244 -4.91 -9.26 5.81
C PRO A 244 -4.45 -8.68 7.16
N VAL A 245 -4.07 -7.40 7.14
CA VAL A 245 -3.68 -6.67 8.35
C VAL A 245 -4.93 -6.12 9.03
N ALA A 246 -5.20 -6.56 10.26
CA ALA A 246 -6.36 -6.10 11.03
C ALA A 246 -6.14 -4.65 11.50
N VAL A 247 -7.05 -3.75 11.12
CA VAL A 247 -7.06 -2.35 11.54
C VAL A 247 -8.37 -2.07 12.27
N LYS A 248 -8.29 -1.43 13.45
CA LYS A 248 -9.47 -1.12 14.27
C LYS A 248 -10.32 -0.02 13.62
N SER A 249 -11.64 -0.10 13.77
CA SER A 249 -12.62 0.87 13.22
C SER A 249 -12.33 2.32 13.65
N THR A 250 -11.98 2.54 14.92
CA THR A 250 -11.60 3.86 15.44
C THR A 250 -10.39 4.46 14.71
N VAL A 251 -9.41 3.63 14.38
CA VAL A 251 -8.22 4.07 13.64
C VAL A 251 -8.60 4.43 12.21
N MET A 252 -9.49 3.66 11.57
CA MET A 252 -9.97 3.98 10.22
C MET A 252 -10.68 5.33 10.16
N SER A 253 -11.59 5.63 11.09
CA SER A 253 -12.25 6.95 11.15
C SER A 253 -11.27 8.09 11.37
N TYR A 254 -10.29 7.89 12.27
CA TYR A 254 -9.24 8.88 12.49
C TYR A 254 -8.45 9.13 11.19
N LEU A 255 -7.90 8.08 10.57
CA LEU A 255 -7.08 8.19 9.36
C LEU A 255 -7.86 8.78 8.18
N GLY A 256 -9.16 8.45 8.07
CA GLY A 256 -10.06 9.03 7.08
C GLY A 256 -10.11 10.55 7.19
N LYS A 257 -10.27 11.07 8.41
CA LYS A 257 -10.38 12.52 8.69
C LYS A 257 -9.04 13.25 8.73
N SER A 258 -8.00 12.62 9.25
CA SER A 258 -6.70 13.27 9.48
C SER A 258 -5.80 13.26 8.24
N HIS A 259 -5.91 12.24 7.39
CA HIS A 259 -5.05 12.02 6.21
C HIS A 259 -5.79 12.01 4.87
N ASN A 260 -7.02 12.56 4.83
CA ASN A 260 -7.79 12.69 3.60
C ASN A 260 -8.13 11.33 2.93
N LEU A 261 -8.32 10.27 3.73
CA LEU A 261 -8.58 8.90 3.27
C LEU A 261 -10.06 8.51 3.33
N TRP A 262 -10.96 9.48 3.28
CA TRP A 262 -12.38 9.30 3.61
C TRP A 262 -13.01 8.12 2.87
N HIS A 263 -13.02 8.12 1.53
CA HIS A 263 -13.68 7.08 0.76
C HIS A 263 -13.08 5.68 1.00
N ARG A 264 -11.75 5.57 1.09
CA ARG A 264 -11.08 4.28 1.29
C ARG A 264 -11.40 3.69 2.66
N MET A 265 -11.39 4.53 3.70
CA MET A 265 -11.74 4.11 5.05
C MET A 265 -13.22 3.75 5.16
N THR A 266 -14.11 4.55 4.57
CA THR A 266 -15.55 4.25 4.53
C THR A 266 -15.83 2.91 3.87
N LEU A 267 -15.28 2.65 2.68
CA LEU A 267 -15.44 1.36 1.98
C LEU A 267 -14.85 0.18 2.79
N SER A 268 -13.74 0.41 3.51
CA SER A 268 -13.13 -0.61 4.36
C SER A 268 -14.02 -0.91 5.57
N LEU A 269 -14.63 0.11 6.19
CA LEU A 269 -15.59 -0.02 7.27
C LEU A 269 -16.87 -0.74 6.81
N GLU A 270 -17.39 -0.44 5.61
CA GLU A 270 -18.53 -1.13 5.02
C GLU A 270 -18.25 -2.63 4.85
N LYS A 271 -17.07 -2.96 4.30
CA LYS A 271 -16.65 -4.35 4.14
C LYS A 271 -16.57 -5.07 5.49
N LEU A 272 -15.96 -4.45 6.51
CA LEU A 272 -15.91 -5.00 7.86
C LEU A 272 -17.30 -5.20 8.47
N ALA A 273 -18.19 -4.20 8.33
CA ALA A 273 -19.57 -4.28 8.82
C ALA A 273 -20.34 -5.46 8.21
N ILE A 274 -20.16 -5.72 6.91
CA ILE A 274 -20.78 -6.85 6.20
C ILE A 274 -20.19 -8.19 6.69
N GLU A 275 -18.86 -8.28 6.82
CA GLU A 275 -18.18 -9.49 7.27
C GLU A 275 -18.59 -9.87 8.71
N GLU A 276 -18.66 -8.90 9.63
CA GLU A 276 -19.12 -9.12 11.00
C GLU A 276 -20.60 -9.54 11.05
N ALA A 277 -21.47 -8.93 10.24
CA ALA A 277 -22.88 -9.33 10.16
C ALA A 277 -23.06 -10.79 9.71
N GLN A 278 -22.25 -11.26 8.75
CA GLN A 278 -22.26 -12.65 8.29
C GLN A 278 -21.76 -13.63 9.35
N GLN A 279 -20.75 -13.25 10.14
CA GLN A 279 -20.22 -14.07 11.23
C GLN A 279 -21.24 -14.25 12.36
N SER A 280 -21.93 -13.17 12.74
CA SER A 280 -22.98 -13.20 13.77
C SER A 280 -24.14 -14.14 13.40
N GLN A 281 -24.58 -14.16 12.13
CA GLN A 281 -25.64 -15.07 11.66
C GLN A 281 -25.23 -16.56 11.69
N ASN A 282 -23.94 -16.84 11.48
CA ASN A 282 -23.43 -18.21 11.51
C ASN A 282 -23.25 -18.75 12.94
N LYS A 283 -22.91 -17.90 13.91
CA LYS A 283 -22.82 -18.26 15.34
C LYS A 283 -24.19 -18.59 15.94
N THR A 284 -25.25 -17.87 15.57
CA THR A 284 -26.61 -18.10 16.09
C THR A 284 -27.18 -19.50 15.77
N ARG A 285 -26.58 -20.22 14.82
CA ARG A 285 -26.97 -21.60 14.47
C ARG A 285 -26.22 -22.70 15.24
N LYS A 286 -25.09 -22.42 15.90
CA LYS A 286 -24.24 -23.45 16.52
C LYS A 286 -24.13 -23.38 18.04
N ASP A 287 -24.23 -22.21 18.66
CA ASP A 287 -23.86 -22.03 20.08
C ASP A 287 -24.95 -21.45 21.00
N ALA A 288 -26.23 -21.53 20.61
CA ALA A 288 -27.36 -21.07 21.44
C ALA A 288 -27.57 -21.84 22.77
N ALA A 289 -26.69 -22.79 23.11
CA ALA A 289 -26.84 -23.67 24.28
C ALA A 289 -25.77 -23.50 25.38
N VAL A 290 -24.76 -22.61 25.22
CA VAL A 290 -23.62 -22.56 26.16
C VAL A 290 -23.36 -21.17 26.78
N GLU A 291 -23.87 -20.07 26.22
CA GLU A 291 -23.62 -18.71 26.75
C GLU A 291 -24.63 -18.32 27.84
N CYS A 292 -24.61 -18.99 28.99
CA CYS A 292 -25.33 -18.55 30.21
C CYS A 292 -24.40 -17.96 31.29
N TYR A 293 -23.10 -17.87 31.02
CA TYR A 293 -22.09 -17.47 32.01
C TYR A 293 -20.92 -16.66 31.43
N ASP A 294 -21.12 -15.95 30.31
CA ASP A 294 -20.11 -14.99 29.85
C ASP A 294 -20.58 -13.57 30.15
N PHE A 295 -19.76 -12.84 30.92
CA PHE A 295 -19.86 -11.40 31.07
C PHE A 295 -19.58 -10.82 29.66
N GLU A 296 -20.63 -10.46 28.91
CA GLU A 296 -20.46 -9.82 27.60
C GLU A 296 -19.51 -8.61 27.75
N PRO A 297 -18.50 -8.45 26.88
CA PRO A 297 -17.72 -7.22 26.88
C PRO A 297 -18.64 -6.03 26.58
N ASP A 298 -18.47 -4.96 27.35
CA ASP A 298 -19.29 -3.74 27.46
C ASP A 298 -19.60 -2.98 26.14
N SER A 299 -19.08 -3.42 24.99
CA SER A 299 -19.54 -2.99 23.66
C SER A 299 -19.25 -4.11 22.66
N THR A 300 -20.24 -4.51 21.86
CA THR A 300 -20.00 -5.46 20.78
C THR A 300 -19.13 -4.78 19.71
N PRO A 301 -18.06 -5.44 19.19
CA PRO A 301 -17.22 -4.89 18.13
C PRO A 301 -18.05 -4.38 16.93
N GLN A 302 -19.13 -5.09 16.61
CA GLN A 302 -20.08 -4.76 15.56
C GLN A 302 -20.74 -3.39 15.72
N GLN A 303 -21.13 -3.01 16.95
CA GLN A 303 -21.70 -1.70 17.18
C GLN A 303 -20.67 -0.58 17.00
N SER A 304 -19.42 -0.83 17.40
CA SER A 304 -18.35 0.14 17.20
C SER A 304 -18.14 0.43 15.71
N VAL A 305 -18.16 -0.58 14.84
CA VAL A 305 -17.98 -0.39 13.40
C VAL A 305 -19.10 0.48 12.81
N MET A 306 -20.34 0.24 13.22
CA MET A 306 -21.50 1.00 12.75
C MET A 306 -21.46 2.47 13.16
N ASP A 307 -21.10 2.76 14.42
CA ASP A 307 -20.97 4.13 14.91
C ASP A 307 -19.90 4.92 14.12
N HIS A 308 -18.75 4.30 13.87
CA HIS A 308 -17.66 4.89 13.08
C HIS A 308 -18.06 5.06 11.60
N LEU A 309 -18.80 4.12 11.01
CA LEU A 309 -19.32 4.24 9.65
C LEU A 309 -20.34 5.38 9.53
N ALA A 310 -21.25 5.51 10.51
CA ALA A 310 -22.21 6.60 10.57
C ALA A 310 -21.49 7.96 10.64
N GLU A 311 -20.46 8.08 11.48
CA GLU A 311 -19.63 9.27 11.60
C GLU A 311 -18.95 9.64 10.26
N MET A 312 -18.47 8.65 9.52
CA MET A 312 -17.85 8.86 8.21
C MET A 312 -18.87 9.34 7.17
N TYR A 313 -20.08 8.78 7.12
CA TYR A 313 -21.13 9.26 6.22
C TYR A 313 -21.55 10.71 6.53
N VAL A 314 -21.68 11.08 7.81
CA VAL A 314 -21.94 12.48 8.21
C VAL A 314 -20.83 13.41 7.72
N THR A 315 -19.58 12.98 7.86
CA THR A 315 -18.41 13.77 7.44
C THR A 315 -18.37 13.96 5.93
N LEU A 316 -18.78 12.95 5.16
CA LEU A 316 -18.89 12.99 3.71
C LEU A 316 -20.15 13.70 3.21
N ARG A 317 -21.10 14.05 4.09
CA ARG A 317 -22.43 14.58 3.76
C ARG A 317 -23.31 13.60 2.97
N GLU A 318 -23.10 12.31 3.14
CA GLU A 318 -23.91 11.26 2.52
C GLU A 318 -25.12 10.94 3.41
N GLU A 319 -26.09 11.86 3.45
CA GLU A 319 -27.23 11.79 4.37
C GLU A 319 -28.15 10.59 4.12
N ASP A 320 -28.36 10.20 2.86
CA ASP A 320 -29.18 9.05 2.49
C ASP A 320 -28.57 7.73 3.00
N MET A 321 -27.26 7.56 2.83
CA MET A 321 -26.53 6.39 3.32
C MET A 321 -26.53 6.33 4.84
N TRP A 322 -26.34 7.48 5.49
CA TRP A 322 -26.41 7.62 6.93
C TRP A 322 -27.80 7.28 7.49
N CYS A 323 -28.86 7.79 6.87
CA CYS A 323 -30.25 7.51 7.26
C CYS A 323 -30.57 6.02 7.07
N GLY A 324 -30.19 5.43 5.93
CA GLY A 324 -30.37 4.01 5.65
C GLY A 324 -29.63 3.10 6.63
N LEU A 325 -28.45 3.50 7.09
CA LEU A 325 -27.70 2.81 8.14
C LEU A 325 -28.48 2.84 9.46
N TRP A 326 -28.87 4.02 9.94
CA TRP A 326 -29.59 4.13 11.21
C TRP A 326 -30.97 3.49 11.20
N GLN A 327 -31.73 3.56 10.10
CA GLN A 327 -33.02 2.89 10.01
C GLN A 327 -32.91 1.36 10.18
N LYS A 328 -31.78 0.76 9.79
CA LYS A 328 -31.52 -0.67 9.98
C LYS A 328 -30.96 -1.02 11.36
N HIS A 329 -30.24 -0.10 11.99
CA HIS A 329 -29.51 -0.33 13.24
C HIS A 329 -30.19 0.22 14.50
N ALA A 330 -31.13 1.15 14.36
CA ALA A 330 -31.88 1.72 15.46
C ALA A 330 -32.70 0.63 16.18
N LYS A 331 -32.75 0.71 17.52
CA LYS A 331 -33.52 -0.22 18.34
C LYS A 331 -34.96 0.24 18.50
N TYR A 332 -35.15 1.56 18.61
CA TYR A 332 -36.46 2.14 18.77
C TYR A 332 -37.12 2.36 17.42
N ARG A 333 -38.34 1.84 17.28
CA ARG A 333 -39.15 2.05 16.08
C ARG A 333 -39.44 3.54 15.85
N GLU A 334 -39.62 4.30 16.92
CA GLU A 334 -39.81 5.75 16.89
C GLU A 334 -38.62 6.46 16.23
N THR A 335 -37.40 5.98 16.46
CA THR A 335 -36.19 6.52 15.83
C THR A 335 -36.20 6.28 14.33
N SER A 336 -36.55 5.07 13.88
CA SER A 336 -36.70 4.79 12.44
C SER A 336 -37.78 5.66 11.79
N ILE A 337 -38.90 5.90 12.49
CA ILE A 337 -39.98 6.77 12.01
C ILE A 337 -39.52 8.23 11.95
N ALA A 338 -38.84 8.72 12.99
CA ALA A 338 -38.33 10.08 13.05
C ALA A 338 -37.34 10.36 11.91
N LEU A 339 -36.38 9.46 11.68
CA LEU A 339 -35.42 9.53 10.59
C LEU A 339 -36.11 9.53 9.21
N ALA A 340 -37.17 8.74 9.02
CA ALA A 340 -37.91 8.71 7.77
C ALA A 340 -38.65 10.03 7.50
N TYR A 341 -39.23 10.66 8.54
CA TYR A 341 -39.83 12.00 8.41
C TYR A 341 -38.78 13.07 8.15
N GLU A 342 -37.64 13.02 8.84
CA GLU A 342 -36.53 13.95 8.65
C GLU A 342 -36.00 13.90 7.21
N GLN A 343 -35.78 12.70 6.65
CA GLN A 343 -35.32 12.53 5.27
C GLN A 343 -36.29 13.11 4.24
N GLN A 344 -37.59 13.14 4.56
CA GLN A 344 -38.63 13.73 3.70
C GLN A 344 -38.81 15.24 3.92
N GLY A 345 -38.12 15.84 4.89
CA GLY A 345 -38.24 17.25 5.27
C GLY A 345 -39.44 17.58 6.17
N PHE A 346 -40.12 16.56 6.72
CA PHE A 346 -41.24 16.73 7.65
C PHE A 346 -40.73 16.93 9.09
N PHE A 347 -40.08 18.07 9.33
CA PHE A 347 -39.36 18.33 10.58
C PHE A 347 -40.25 18.41 11.83
N GLU A 348 -41.50 18.87 11.72
CA GLU A 348 -42.42 18.93 12.87
C GLU A 348 -42.82 17.52 13.35
N GLN A 349 -43.14 16.63 12.41
CA GLN A 349 -43.46 15.23 12.70
C GLN A 349 -42.22 14.46 13.18
N ALA A 350 -41.04 14.76 12.61
CA ALA A 350 -39.78 14.18 13.06
C ALA A 350 -39.46 14.58 14.51
N LEU A 351 -39.63 15.86 14.85
CA LEU A 351 -39.41 16.39 16.20
C LEU A 351 -40.30 15.67 17.23
N GLY A 352 -41.61 15.55 16.95
CA GLY A 352 -42.55 14.84 17.82
C GLY A 352 -42.20 13.36 17.99
N ALA A 353 -41.67 12.71 16.95
CA ALA A 353 -41.21 11.32 17.03
C ALA A 353 -39.92 11.17 17.86
N TYR A 354 -38.97 12.11 17.75
CA TYR A 354 -37.76 12.13 18.59
C TYR A 354 -38.10 12.37 20.07
N GLU A 355 -39.03 13.27 20.37
CA GLU A 355 -39.49 13.52 21.75
C GLU A 355 -40.16 12.30 22.36
N LEU A 356 -40.96 11.57 21.58
CA LEU A 356 -41.56 10.31 21.99
C LEU A 356 -40.50 9.25 22.29
N ALA A 357 -39.47 9.12 21.44
CA ALA A 357 -38.35 8.21 21.67
C ALA A 357 -37.60 8.55 22.97
N LEU A 358 -37.28 9.83 23.18
CA LEU A 358 -36.64 10.33 24.40
C LEU A 358 -37.48 10.08 25.66
N ALA A 359 -38.80 10.28 25.59
CA ALA A 359 -39.69 10.03 26.71
C ALA A 359 -39.75 8.54 27.08
N LYS A 360 -39.80 7.66 26.09
CA LYS A 360 -39.78 6.20 26.28
C LYS A 360 -38.46 5.72 26.86
N GLY A 361 -37.33 6.15 26.29
CA GLY A 361 -36.00 5.79 26.79
C GLY A 361 -35.82 6.21 28.26
N ARG A 362 -36.22 7.44 28.61
CA ARG A 362 -36.21 7.88 30.02
C ARG A 362 -37.06 6.99 30.92
N GLN A 363 -38.25 6.60 30.48
CA GLN A 363 -39.17 5.79 31.29
C GLN A 363 -38.67 4.35 31.49
N GLU A 364 -38.02 3.76 30.50
CA GLU A 364 -37.50 2.39 30.55
C GLU A 364 -36.29 2.24 31.49
N TYR A 365 -35.45 3.28 31.56
CA TYR A 365 -34.21 3.27 32.35
C TYR A 365 -34.26 4.15 33.61
N VAL A 366 -35.46 4.43 34.14
CA VAL A 366 -35.60 5.11 35.45
C VAL A 366 -35.03 4.25 36.58
N THR A 367 -35.26 2.93 36.52
CA THR A 367 -34.93 1.98 37.59
C THR A 367 -33.72 1.11 37.29
N ASN A 368 -33.34 0.97 36.02
CA ASN A 368 -32.21 0.16 35.56
C ASN A 368 -31.25 1.02 34.74
N PRO A 369 -29.92 0.82 34.86
CA PRO A 369 -28.96 1.54 34.03
C PRO A 369 -29.18 1.22 32.55
N ALA A 370 -29.14 2.26 31.71
CA ALA A 370 -29.24 2.10 30.26
C ALA A 370 -28.06 1.29 29.72
N PRO A 371 -28.28 0.38 28.75
CA PRO A 371 -27.20 -0.37 28.15
C PRO A 371 -26.31 0.57 27.34
N LEU A 372 -24.99 0.36 27.37
CA LEU A 372 -24.01 1.17 26.63
C LEU A 372 -24.31 1.23 25.12
N THR A 373 -24.93 0.17 24.61
CA THR A 373 -25.39 0.03 23.24
C THR A 373 -26.55 0.96 22.86
N LEU A 374 -27.13 1.70 23.81
CA LEU A 374 -28.14 2.72 23.55
C LEU A 374 -27.56 4.14 23.48
N ILE A 375 -26.33 4.35 23.99
CA ILE A 375 -25.72 5.67 24.09
C ILE A 375 -25.58 6.34 22.72
N SER A 376 -25.26 5.59 21.67
CA SER A 376 -25.12 6.17 20.32
C SER A 376 -26.48 6.60 19.74
N GLU A 377 -27.55 5.87 20.04
CA GLU A 377 -28.92 6.21 19.65
C GLU A 377 -29.49 7.38 20.48
N GLU A 378 -29.17 7.47 21.78
CA GLU A 378 -29.51 8.64 22.59
C GLU A 378 -28.85 9.92 22.11
N LYS A 379 -27.55 9.84 21.77
CA LYS A 379 -26.81 10.96 21.16
C LYS A 379 -27.41 11.35 19.81
N LEU A 380 -27.88 10.38 19.03
CA LEU A 380 -28.59 10.64 17.78
C LEU A 380 -29.85 11.46 18.05
N TRP A 381 -30.69 11.06 19.02
CA TRP A 381 -31.92 11.78 19.34
C TRP A 381 -31.68 13.24 19.71
N GLU A 382 -30.70 13.49 20.59
CA GLU A 382 -30.36 14.85 21.00
C GLU A 382 -29.89 15.69 19.80
N ASN A 383 -28.95 15.17 19.00
CA ASN A 383 -28.41 15.89 17.85
C ASN A 383 -29.48 16.19 16.79
N GLN A 384 -30.34 15.22 16.48
CA GLN A 384 -31.38 15.41 15.47
C GLN A 384 -32.57 16.22 15.97
N TRP A 385 -32.90 16.16 17.27
CA TRP A 385 -33.87 17.07 17.86
C TRP A 385 -33.38 18.53 17.76
N ILE A 386 -32.09 18.78 18.05
CA ILE A 386 -31.50 20.12 17.85
C ILE A 386 -31.56 20.52 16.38
N ARG A 387 -31.18 19.64 15.44
CA ARG A 387 -31.22 19.91 13.99
C ARG A 387 -32.64 20.27 13.52
N CYS A 388 -33.64 19.45 13.85
CA CYS A 388 -35.03 19.70 13.46
C CYS A 388 -35.56 21.02 14.04
N SER A 389 -35.24 21.33 15.29
CA SER A 389 -35.60 22.61 15.93
C SER A 389 -34.96 23.82 15.22
N LYS A 390 -33.72 23.70 14.72
CA LYS A 390 -33.07 24.75 13.91
C LYS A 390 -33.79 24.95 12.57
N GLU A 391 -34.11 23.88 11.85
CA GLU A 391 -34.85 23.94 10.57
C GLU A 391 -36.24 24.56 10.74
N LEU A 392 -36.90 24.33 11.88
CA LEU A 392 -38.18 24.94 12.25
C LEU A 392 -38.06 26.36 12.82
N ASN A 393 -36.85 26.92 12.93
CA ASN A 393 -36.57 28.24 13.51
C ASN A 393 -37.02 28.42 14.97
N GLN A 394 -36.97 27.36 15.78
CA GLN A 394 -37.37 27.36 17.19
C GLN A 394 -36.24 27.80 18.13
N TRP A 395 -35.65 28.96 17.86
CA TRP A 395 -34.45 29.46 18.55
C TRP A 395 -34.66 29.73 20.05
N ASP A 396 -35.85 30.18 20.46
CA ASP A 396 -36.16 30.44 21.87
C ASP A 396 -36.09 29.16 22.72
N HIS A 397 -36.64 28.05 22.19
CA HIS A 397 -36.61 26.74 22.84
C HIS A 397 -35.18 26.20 22.93
N LEU A 398 -34.38 26.38 21.88
CA LEU A 398 -32.97 25.98 21.87
C LEU A 398 -32.13 26.79 22.86
N LEU A 399 -32.39 28.10 23.00
CA LEU A 399 -31.69 28.96 23.95
C LEU A 399 -32.02 28.59 25.41
N GLU A 400 -33.28 28.25 25.69
CA GLU A 400 -33.67 27.73 27.00
C GLU A 400 -32.99 26.39 27.30
N TYR A 401 -33.00 25.47 26.32
CA TYR A 401 -32.30 24.20 26.41
C TYR A 401 -30.80 24.39 26.70
N ALA A 402 -30.13 25.28 25.96
CA ALA A 402 -28.71 25.56 26.10
C ALA A 402 -28.31 26.20 27.45
N LYS A 403 -29.25 26.88 28.12
CA LYS A 403 -29.06 27.49 29.45
C LYS A 403 -29.33 26.55 30.62
N THR A 404 -29.83 25.34 30.34
CA THR A 404 -30.14 24.36 31.39
C THR A 404 -28.86 23.94 32.11
N LYS A 405 -28.84 24.03 33.46
CA LYS A 405 -27.62 23.85 34.29
C LYS A 405 -26.90 22.51 34.11
N THR A 406 -27.59 21.49 33.61
CA THR A 406 -27.05 20.15 33.36
C THR A 406 -26.39 20.00 31.99
N HIS A 407 -26.70 20.87 31.01
CA HIS A 407 -26.23 20.80 29.63
C HIS A 407 -25.90 22.20 29.07
N VAL A 408 -24.97 22.92 29.71
CA VAL A 408 -24.49 24.20 29.16
C VAL A 408 -23.75 23.91 27.86
N ASN A 409 -24.37 24.23 26.73
CA ASN A 409 -23.76 24.10 25.40
C ASN A 409 -23.43 25.49 24.85
N PRO A 410 -22.17 25.97 24.98
CA PRO A 410 -21.78 27.30 24.54
C PRO A 410 -21.98 27.55 23.05
N TYR A 411 -21.90 26.50 22.23
CA TYR A 411 -22.07 26.60 20.78
C TYR A 411 -23.52 26.90 20.39
N LEU A 412 -24.49 26.39 21.15
CA LEU A 412 -25.93 26.64 20.92
C LEU A 412 -26.40 27.99 21.50
N ILE A 413 -25.63 28.60 22.41
CA ILE A 413 -25.93 29.92 22.98
C ILE A 413 -25.51 31.07 22.04
N LEU A 414 -24.55 30.80 21.15
CA LEU A 414 -23.98 31.78 20.22
C LEU A 414 -24.72 31.90 18.89
N GLU A 415 -25.57 30.92 18.58
CA GLU A 415 -26.52 30.94 17.46
C GLU A 415 -27.82 31.63 17.89
#